data_AF-A0A2N6A7D0-F1
#
_entry.id   AF-A0A2N6A7D0-F1
#
_cell.length_a   1.000
_cell.length_b   1.000
_cell.length_c   1.000
_cell.angle_alpha   90.00
_cell.angle_beta   90.00
_cell.angle_gamma   90.00
#
_symmetry.space_group_name_H-M   'P 1'
#
loop_
_entity.id
_entity.type
_entity.pdbx_description
1 polymer ?
#
loop_
_entity_poly.entity_id
_entity_poly.type
_entity_poly.pdbx_seq_one_letter_code
_entity_poly.pdbx_strand_id
1 'polypeptide(L)'
;MPNIMIFGMDENKASNLTSIIGLVMHDMGLQKDAIVTFVPSTVWTFDSSVKSAPYIRICSTEEKTRNEIKEKLKEANIDIDTETMAVEGFFSAGEMKTEKSK
;
A
#
# COMPACT_ATOMS: atom_id res chain seq x y z
N MET A 1 -1.54 10.21 -7.97
CA MET A 1 -2.08 8.84 -7.90
C MET A 1 -1.36 8.09 -6.77
N PRO A 2 -1.97 7.94 -5.58
CA PRO A 2 -1.37 7.18 -4.49
C PRO A 2 -1.58 5.67 -4.65
N ASN A 3 -0.58 4.87 -4.28
CA ASN A 3 -0.70 3.41 -4.16
C ASN A 3 -0.48 3.01 -2.69
N ILE A 4 -1.47 2.34 -2.11
CA ILE A 4 -1.47 1.87 -0.72
C ILE A 4 -1.22 0.38 -0.73
N MET A 5 -0.04 -0.02 -0.25
CA MET A 5 0.40 -1.41 -0.28
C MET A 5 0.23 -2.04 1.10
N ILE A 6 -0.45 -3.18 1.17
CA ILE A 6 -0.66 -3.97 2.39
C ILE A 6 0.28 -5.18 2.34
N PHE A 7 1.16 -5.31 3.33
CA PHE A 7 2.11 -6.41 3.44
C PHE A 7 1.85 -7.28 4.66
N GLY A 8 2.28 -8.54 4.62
CA GLY A 8 2.45 -9.35 5.82
C GLY A 8 1.16 -9.84 6.49
N MET A 9 0.02 -9.74 5.79
CA MET A 9 -1.29 -10.16 6.27
C MET A 9 -1.84 -11.34 5.46
N ASP A 10 -2.75 -12.11 6.07
CA ASP A 10 -3.61 -13.03 5.34
C ASP A 10 -4.71 -12.29 4.56
N GLU A 11 -5.29 -12.96 3.57
CA GLU A 11 -6.26 -12.36 2.63
C GLU A 11 -7.52 -11.82 3.33
N ASN A 12 -8.02 -12.51 4.35
CA ASN A 12 -9.21 -12.07 5.08
C ASN A 12 -8.95 -10.77 5.84
N LYS A 13 -7.82 -10.68 6.55
CA LYS A 13 -7.41 -9.45 7.23
C LYS A 13 -7.10 -8.32 6.25
N ALA A 14 -6.45 -8.63 5.14
CA ALA A 14 -6.15 -7.66 4.09
C ALA A 14 -7.42 -7.10 3.44
N SER A 15 -8.46 -7.93 3.25
CA SER A 15 -9.76 -7.50 2.71
C SER A 15 -10.48 -6.53 3.64
N ASN A 16 -10.52 -6.84 4.94
CA ASN A 16 -11.08 -5.93 5.94
C ASN A 16 -10.33 -4.59 5.98
N LEU A 17 -9.00 -4.64 5.96
CA LEU A 17 -8.17 -3.44 5.93
C LEU A 17 -8.36 -2.62 4.65
N THR A 18 -8.49 -3.28 3.50
CA THR A 18 -8.78 -2.64 2.21
C THR A 18 -10.10 -1.87 2.26
N SER A 19 -11.11 -2.40 2.96
CA SER A 19 -12.39 -1.70 3.14
C SER A 19 -12.24 -0.42 3.96
N ILE A 20 -11.44 -0.46 5.03
CA ILE A 20 -11.15 0.72 5.86
C ILE A 20 -10.36 1.76 5.05
N ILE A 21 -9.31 1.33 4.35
CA ILE A 21 -8.54 2.20 3.45
C ILE A 21 -9.44 2.82 2.38
N GLY A 22 -10.36 2.05 1.80
CA GLY A 22 -11.32 2.51 0.81
C GLY A 22 -12.22 3.65 1.32
N LEU A 23 -12.70 3.56 2.57
CA LEU A 23 -13.46 4.64 3.21
C LEU A 23 -12.59 5.89 3.39
N VAL A 24 -11.36 5.73 3.86
CA VAL A 24 -10.43 6.86 4.00
C VAL A 24 -10.15 7.53 2.66
N MET A 25 -9.91 6.76 1.60
CA MET A 25 -9.69 7.31 0.25
C MET A 25 -10.93 8.02 -0.30
N HIS A 26 -12.12 7.48 -0.01
CA HIS A 26 -13.39 8.11 -0.39
C HIS A 26 -13.57 9.47 0.30
N ASP A 27 -13.33 9.54 1.61
CA ASP A 27 -13.46 10.78 2.39
C ASP A 27 -12.44 11.85 1.97
N MET A 28 -11.29 11.42 1.46
CA MET A 28 -10.29 12.30 0.86
C MET A 28 -10.58 12.69 -0.60
N GLY A 29 -11.62 12.13 -1.23
CA GLY A 29 -11.94 12.35 -2.63
C GLY A 29 -10.96 11.68 -3.62
N LEU A 30 -10.21 10.68 -3.17
CA LEU A 30 -9.16 9.98 -3.92
C LEU A 30 -9.59 8.62 -4.47
N GLN A 31 -10.85 8.20 -4.30
CA GLN A 31 -11.34 6.85 -4.61
C GLN A 31 -11.15 6.39 -6.06
N LYS A 32 -11.01 7.33 -7.01
CA LYS A 32 -10.77 7.01 -8.43
C LYS A 32 -9.29 6.92 -8.78
N ASP A 33 -8.43 7.53 -7.97
CA ASP A 33 -6.99 7.65 -8.22
C ASP A 33 -6.17 6.77 -7.29
N ALA A 34 -6.71 6.39 -6.13
CA ALA A 34 -6.02 5.53 -5.20
C ALA A 34 -6.08 4.07 -5.65
N ILE A 35 -4.93 3.41 -5.66
CA ILE A 35 -4.82 1.96 -5.88
C ILE A 35 -4.49 1.31 -4.55
N VAL A 36 -5.07 0.15 -4.27
CA VAL A 36 -4.67 -0.71 -3.16
C VAL A 36 -4.01 -1.96 -3.73
N THR A 37 -2.80 -2.27 -3.24
CA THR A 37 -2.07 -3.48 -3.60
C THR A 37 -1.93 -4.37 -2.38
N PHE A 38 -2.27 -5.65 -2.51
CA PHE A 38 -2.00 -6.64 -1.46
C PHE A 38 -0.80 -7.50 -1.84
N VAL A 39 0.16 -7.60 -0.92
CA VAL A 39 1.36 -8.43 -1.08
C VAL A 39 1.40 -9.44 0.07
N PRO A 40 0.92 -10.68 -0.16
CA PRO A 40 1.05 -11.74 0.84
C PRO A 40 2.53 -12.05 1.01
N SER A 41 3.04 -11.89 2.23
CA SER A 41 4.44 -12.19 2.54
C SER A 41 4.54 -12.78 3.93
N THR A 42 5.23 -13.91 4.05
CA THR A 42 5.71 -14.44 5.32
C THR A 42 7.10 -13.89 5.58
N VAL A 43 7.32 -13.40 6.80
CA VAL A 43 8.61 -12.83 7.20
C VAL A 43 9.35 -13.87 8.03
N TRP A 44 10.60 -14.15 7.66
CA TRP A 44 11.49 -15.00 8.43
C TRP A 44 12.37 -14.16 9.31
N THR A 45 12.55 -14.58 10.56
CA THR A 45 13.55 -14.02 11.46
C THR A 45 14.85 -14.83 11.39
N PHE A 46 15.95 -14.26 11.88
CA PHE A 46 17.27 -14.89 11.85
C PHE A 46 17.37 -16.18 12.69
N ASP A 47 16.44 -16.41 13.60
CA ASP A 47 16.28 -17.67 14.35
C ASP A 47 15.46 -18.72 13.58
N SER A 48 15.19 -18.49 12.30
CA SER A 48 14.36 -19.34 11.42
C SER A 48 12.90 -19.47 11.84
N SER A 49 12.43 -18.66 12.80
CA SER A 49 11.00 -18.57 13.09
C SER A 49 10.28 -17.73 12.02
N VAL A 50 9.00 -18.04 11.81
CA VAL A 50 8.12 -17.27 10.93
C VAL A 50 7.34 -16.31 11.81
N LYS A 51 7.38 -15.02 11.48
CA LYS A 51 6.58 -14.00 12.15
C LYS A 51 5.72 -13.23 11.15
N SER A 52 4.56 -12.81 11.63
CA SER A 52 3.77 -11.78 10.94
C SER A 52 4.35 -10.42 11.32
N ALA A 53 4.74 -9.64 10.33
CA ALA A 53 5.10 -8.24 10.48
C ALA A 53 4.27 -7.45 9.47
N PRO A 54 2.97 -7.25 9.75
CA PRO A 54 2.09 -6.53 8.85
C PRO A 54 2.44 -5.05 8.86
N TYR A 55 2.46 -4.43 7.68
CA TYR A 55 2.65 -2.99 7.57
C TYR A 55 1.98 -2.47 6.29
N ILE A 56 1.72 -1.16 6.28
CA ILE A 56 1.19 -0.44 5.14
C ILE A 56 2.26 0.50 4.60
N ARG A 57 2.49 0.47 3.29
CA ARG A 57 3.33 1.45 2.59
C ARG A 57 2.48 2.36 1.72
N ILE A 58 2.66 3.66 1.89
CA ILE A 58 1.96 4.70 1.13
C ILE A 58 2.93 5.26 0.10
N CYS A 59 2.68 4.96 -1.17
CA CYS A 59 3.47 5.42 -2.31
C CYS A 59 2.74 6.56 -3.01
N SER A 60 3.41 7.70 -3.26
CA SER A 60 2.90 8.77 -4.12
C SER A 60 4.06 9.63 -4.60
N THR A 61 3.90 10.33 -5.71
CA THR A 61 4.86 11.34 -6.19
C THR A 61 4.89 12.55 -5.24
N GLU A 62 3.75 12.89 -4.64
CA GLU A 62 3.59 14.07 -3.78
C GLU A 62 3.72 13.74 -2.30
N GLU A 63 4.63 14.41 -1.60
CA GLU A 63 4.84 14.21 -0.15
C GLU A 63 3.64 14.59 0.70
N LYS A 64 3.03 15.75 0.41
CA LYS A 64 1.85 16.24 1.12
C LYS A 64 0.74 15.18 1.13
N THR A 65 0.45 14.62 -0.05
CA THR A 65 -0.54 13.55 -0.22
C THR A 65 -0.19 12.30 0.60
N ARG A 66 1.09 11.87 0.66
CA ARG A 66 1.49 10.72 1.50
C ARG A 66 1.25 10.97 2.99
N ASN A 67 1.60 12.16 3.46
CA ASN A 67 1.48 12.51 4.87
C ASN A 67 0.00 12.67 5.28
N GLU A 68 -0.83 13.28 4.44
CA GLU A 68 -2.27 13.39 4.69
C GLU A 68 -2.95 12.01 4.76
N ILE A 69 -2.60 11.09 3.86
CA ILE A 69 -3.10 9.72 3.90
C ILE A 69 -2.66 9.03 5.20
N LYS A 70 -1.39 9.17 5.58
CA LYS A 70 -0.85 8.57 6.81
C LYS A 70 -1.61 9.04 8.04
N GLU A 71 -1.83 10.34 8.19
CA GLU A 71 -2.59 10.89 9.33
C GLU A 71 -4.05 10.40 9.32
N LYS A 72 -4.70 10.35 8.17
CA LYS A 72 -6.09 9.84 8.07
C LYS A 72 -6.21 8.36 8.42
N LEU A 73 -5.25 7.53 8.00
CA LEU A 73 -5.21 6.11 8.37
C LEU A 73 -4.98 5.93 9.88
N LYS A 74 -4.19 6.82 10.50
CA LYS A 74 -3.99 6.85 11.95
C LYS A 74 -5.27 7.28 12.70
N GLU A 75 -5.97 8.28 12.21
CA GLU A 75 -7.29 8.71 12.74
C GLU A 75 -8.34 7.61 12.65
N ALA A 76 -8.26 6.74 11.63
CA ALA A 76 -9.11 5.57 11.48
C ALA A 76 -8.78 4.42 12.45
N ASN A 77 -7.85 4.62 13.41
CA ASN A 77 -7.41 3.63 14.40
C ASN A 77 -6.91 2.32 13.77
N ILE A 78 -6.21 2.41 12.64
CA ILE A 78 -5.52 1.25 12.07
C ILE A 78 -4.30 0.95 12.94
N ASP A 79 -4.39 -0.13 13.72
CA ASP A 79 -3.30 -0.62 14.60
C ASP A 79 -2.26 -1.42 13.80
N ILE A 80 -1.68 -0.78 12.77
CA ILE A 80 -0.69 -1.36 11.86
C ILE A 80 0.35 -0.29 11.52
N ASP A 81 1.61 -0.68 11.50
CA ASP A 81 2.72 0.21 11.12
C ASP A 81 2.51 0.78 9.72
N THR A 82 2.78 2.09 9.59
CA THR A 82 2.61 2.84 8.34
C THR A 82 3.89 3.58 7.97
N GLU A 83 4.35 3.36 6.73
CA GLU A 83 5.49 4.07 6.15
C GLU A 83 5.11 4.77 4.84
N THR A 84 5.91 5.77 4.47
CA THR A 84 5.70 6.58 3.26
C THR A 84 6.90 6.45 2.34
N MET A 85 6.67 6.28 1.05
CA MET A 85 7.72 6.15 0.04
C MET A 85 7.45 7.10 -1.13
N ALA A 86 8.44 7.92 -1.49
CA ALA A 86 8.37 8.69 -2.72
C ALA A 86 8.54 7.74 -3.92
N VAL A 87 7.70 7.91 -4.94
CA VAL A 87 7.86 7.24 -6.23
C VAL A 87 8.18 8.29 -7.28
N GLU A 88 9.17 8.02 -8.13
CA GLU A 88 9.64 8.97 -9.16
C GLU A 88 8.65 9.11 -10.33
N GLY A 89 7.71 8.17 -10.43
CA GLY A 89 6.68 8.10 -11.46
C GLY A 89 6.29 6.64 -11.67
N PHE A 90 5.09 6.42 -12.20
CA PHE A 90 4.70 5.09 -12.69
C PHE A 90 5.10 5.03 -14.17
N PHE A 91 5.77 3.95 -14.60
CA PHE A 91 5.83 3.65 -16.02
C PHE A 91 4.39 3.45 -16.49
N SER A 92 3.96 4.20 -17.50
CA SER A 92 2.64 3.93 -18.08
C SER A 92 2.65 2.52 -18.66
N ALA A 93 1.56 1.77 -18.51
CA ALA A 93 1.48 0.40 -19.05
C ALA A 93 1.77 0.33 -20.57
N GLY A 94 1.66 1.46 -21.28
CA GLY A 94 2.02 1.60 -22.70
C GLY A 94 3.52 1.74 -22.99
N GLU A 95 4.38 1.93 -21.99
CA GLU A 95 5.84 2.07 -22.14
C GLU A 95 6.60 0.76 -21.88
N MET A 96 5.92 -0.30 -21.44
CA MET A 96 6.50 -1.63 -21.32
C MET A 96 6.72 -2.22 -22.72
N LYS A 97 7.88 -1.92 -23.33
CA LYS A 97 8.33 -2.65 -24.51
C LYS A 97 8.55 -4.10 -24.12
N THR A 98 7.61 -4.98 -24.49
CA THR A 98 7.88 -6.41 -24.53
C THR A 98 9.00 -6.64 -25.54
N GLU A 99 10.22 -6.82 -25.06
CA GLU A 99 11.28 -7.37 -25.89
C GLU A 99 10.82 -8.75 -26.36
N LYS A 100 10.49 -8.85 -27.65
CA LYS A 100 10.30 -10.15 -28.28
C LYS A 100 11.65 -10.86 -28.22
N SER A 101 11.78 -11.84 -27.34
CA SER A 101 12.84 -12.83 -27.43
C SER A 101 12.79 -13.44 -28.83
N LYS A 102 13.84 -13.19 -29.63
CA LYS A 102 14.07 -13.87 -30.90
C LYS A 102 14.76 -15.20 -30.64
#